data_AF-A0AAN8R715-F1
#
_entry.id   AF-A0AAN8R715-F1
#
_cell.length_a   1.000
_cell.length_b   1.000
_cell.length_c   1.000
_cell.angle_alpha   90.00
_cell.angle_beta   90.00
_cell.angle_gamma   90.00
#
_symmetry.space_group_name_H-M   'P 1'
#
loop_
_entity.id
_entity.type
_entity.pdbx_description
1 polymer ?
#
loop_
_entity_poly.entity_id
_entity_poly.type
_entity_poly.pdbx_seq_one_letter_code
_entity_poly.pdbx_strand_id
1 'polypeptide(L)'
;MPIRNKKTTTLDQPWMTERIKAAIRKIQNIFNRWGETMTWRKYRNTVQMIIKEAKTNYYKTEIQDLKKKNPKEWWDFINKGLGQKKTSGGRIQVEGIEDDDVADVLNGFFAETWTSTTPLAIFPLPMSTRQVELCSIGQLKQALIRLSPHKACGPDGIPAWLLKSMQKI
;
A
#
# COMPACT_ATOMS: atom_id res chain seq x y z
N MET A 1 30.16 27.46 7.55
CA MET A 1 28.72 27.84 7.51
C MET A 1 28.07 27.46 8.84
N PRO A 2 27.21 28.29 9.45
CA PRO A 2 26.58 27.94 10.71
C PRO A 2 25.45 26.91 10.49
N ILE A 3 25.55 25.77 11.16
CA ILE A 3 24.57 24.69 11.11
C ILE A 3 23.40 25.05 12.04
N ARG A 4 22.20 25.25 11.49
CA ARG A 4 20.98 25.48 12.27
C ARG A 4 20.27 24.15 12.51
N ASN A 5 20.27 23.69 13.75
CA ASN A 5 19.49 22.52 14.16
C ASN A 5 18.01 22.88 14.30
N LYS A 6 17.13 22.16 13.59
CA LYS A 6 15.68 22.27 13.72
C LYS A 6 15.14 21.05 14.48
N LYS A 7 14.31 21.29 15.50
CA LYS A 7 13.57 20.22 16.18
C LYS A 7 12.28 19.96 15.38
N THR A 8 12.28 18.92 14.55
CA THR A 8 11.05 18.38 13.94
C THR A 8 10.47 17.32 14.86
N THR A 9 9.26 17.56 15.39
CA THR A 9 8.52 16.51 16.09
C THR A 9 8.01 15.54 15.03
N THR A 10 8.23 14.23 15.21
CA THR A 10 7.86 13.17 14.24
C THR A 10 6.36 13.08 13.93
N LEU A 11 5.53 13.79 14.68
CA LEU A 11 4.07 13.91 14.51
C LEU A 11 3.65 15.12 13.67
N ASP A 12 4.57 16.04 13.34
CA ASP A 12 4.23 17.20 12.54
C ASP A 12 3.91 16.78 11.11
N GLN A 13 2.81 17.32 10.60
CA GLN A 13 2.43 17.13 9.20
C GLN A 13 3.51 17.74 8.29
N PRO A 14 3.78 17.15 7.11
CA PRO A 14 4.90 17.57 6.26
C PRO A 14 4.80 19.00 5.72
N TRP A 15 3.59 19.57 5.66
CA TRP A 15 3.35 20.98 5.32
C TRP A 15 3.52 21.95 6.51
N MET A 16 3.76 21.45 7.74
CA MET A 16 3.96 22.29 8.93
C MET A 16 5.40 22.79 9.05
N THR A 17 5.61 24.04 8.64
CA THR A 17 6.90 24.72 8.77
C THR A 17 7.04 25.49 10.09
N GLU A 18 8.28 25.76 10.50
CA GLU A 18 8.57 26.60 11.67
C GLU A 18 7.95 28.00 11.57
N ARG A 19 7.79 28.55 10.36
CA ARG A 19 7.11 29.82 10.13
C ARG A 19 5.65 29.75 10.57
N ILE A 20 4.95 28.67 10.20
CA ILE A 20 3.55 28.46 10.57
C ILE A 20 3.45 28.23 12.08
N LYS A 21 4.32 27.41 12.68
CA LYS A 21 4.35 27.20 14.14
C LYS A 21 4.60 28.50 14.91
N ALA A 22 5.51 29.35 14.43
CA ALA A 22 5.76 30.66 15.03
C ALA A 22 4.53 31.57 14.92
N ALA A 23 3.83 31.55 13.79
CA ALA A 23 2.62 32.34 13.59
C ALA A 23 1.45 31.86 14.47
N ILE A 24 1.28 30.54 14.65
CA ILE A 24 0.32 29.94 15.59
C ILE A 24 0.63 30.38 17.02
N ARG A 25 1.90 30.27 17.45
CA ARG A 25 2.35 30.72 18.78
C ARG A 25 2.05 32.21 18.99
N LYS A 26 2.27 33.04 17.98
CA LYS A 26 1.97 34.47 18.03
C LYS A 26 0.47 34.73 18.24
N ILE A 27 -0.41 34.02 17.53
CA ILE A 27 -1.87 34.12 17.73
C ILE A 27 -2.27 33.69 19.13
N GLN A 28 -1.73 32.57 19.63
CA GLN A 28 -2.00 32.08 20.97
C GLN A 28 -1.57 33.09 22.04
N ASN A 29 -0.40 33.70 21.88
CA ASN A 29 0.06 34.76 22.79
C ASN A 29 -0.85 36.00 22.77
N ILE A 30 -1.34 36.41 21.59
CA ILE A 30 -2.28 37.53 21.48
C ILE A 30 -3.59 37.19 22.20
N PHE A 31 -4.11 35.97 22.00
CA PHE A 31 -5.33 35.50 22.65
C PHE A 31 -5.18 35.44 24.17
N ASN A 32 -4.09 34.85 24.67
CA ASN A 32 -3.86 34.67 26.09
C ASN A 32 -3.69 36.01 26.83
N ARG A 33 -3.21 37.05 26.15
CA ARG A 33 -3.01 38.38 26.75
C ARG A 33 -4.25 39.27 26.69
N TRP A 34 -4.98 39.23 25.58
CA TRP A 34 -6.01 40.24 25.27
C TRP A 34 -7.37 39.64 24.93
N GLY A 35 -7.49 38.31 24.93
CA GLY A 35 -8.68 37.60 24.51
C GLY A 35 -8.95 37.73 23.01
N GLU A 36 -10.21 37.51 22.64
CA GLU A 36 -10.67 37.66 21.27
C GLU A 36 -10.82 39.14 20.91
N THR A 37 -9.93 39.63 20.05
CA THR A 37 -9.89 41.01 19.59
C THR A 37 -9.92 41.09 18.06
N MET A 38 -10.23 42.27 17.49
CA MET A 38 -10.16 42.46 16.04
C MET A 38 -8.76 42.22 15.47
N THR A 39 -7.71 42.55 16.23
CA THR A 39 -6.32 42.24 15.87
C THR A 39 -6.09 40.73 15.88
N TRP A 40 -6.55 40.01 16.91
CA TRP A 40 -6.48 38.55 16.94
C TRP A 40 -7.18 37.90 15.74
N ARG A 41 -8.41 38.33 15.39
CA ARG A 41 -9.15 37.82 14.23
C ARG A 41 -8.40 38.03 12.92
N LYS A 42 -7.81 39.22 12.71
CA LYS A 42 -6.97 39.50 11.53
C LYS A 42 -5.79 38.53 11.45
N TYR A 43 -5.03 38.37 12.54
CA TYR A 43 -3.90 37.45 12.58
C TYR A 43 -4.32 35.99 12.36
N ARG A 44 -5.44 35.56 12.96
CA ARG A 44 -6.02 34.23 12.75
C ARG A 44 -6.29 33.97 11.28
N ASN A 45 -6.95 34.90 10.60
CA ASN A 45 -7.29 34.75 9.17
C ASN A 45 -6.02 34.68 8.32
N THR A 46 -5.01 35.51 8.61
CA THR A 46 -3.71 35.44 7.93
C THR A 46 -3.05 34.07 8.10
N VAL A 47 -3.05 33.52 9.32
CA VAL A 47 -2.45 32.19 9.56
C VAL A 47 -3.25 31.07 8.91
N GLN A 48 -4.58 31.14 8.91
CA GLN A 48 -5.41 30.20 8.16
C GLN A 48 -5.10 30.23 6.66
N MET A 49 -4.91 31.41 6.09
CA MET A 49 -4.51 31.58 4.70
C MET A 49 -3.13 30.94 4.44
N ILE A 50 -2.13 31.22 5.28
CA ILE A 50 -0.79 30.63 5.15
C ILE A 50 -0.84 29.10 5.25
N ILE A 51 -1.64 28.53 6.16
CA ILE A 51 -1.81 27.08 6.30
C ILE A 51 -2.46 26.51 5.04
N LYS A 52 -3.50 27.17 4.51
CA LYS A 52 -4.20 26.74 3.29
C LYS A 52 -3.25 26.72 2.09
N GLU A 53 -2.44 27.76 1.95
CA GLU A 53 -1.42 27.86 0.90
C GLU A 53 -0.34 26.78 1.04
N ALA A 54 0.18 26.57 2.25
CA ALA A 54 1.20 25.55 2.52
C ALA A 54 0.69 24.13 2.20
N LYS A 55 -0.55 23.81 2.60
CA LYS A 55 -1.21 22.56 2.21
C LYS A 55 -1.30 22.45 0.69
N THR A 56 -1.87 23.47 0.04
CA THR A 56 -2.09 23.47 -1.42
C THR A 56 -0.78 23.25 -2.18
N ASN A 57 0.29 23.95 -1.80
CA ASN A 57 1.61 23.78 -2.43
C ASN A 57 2.15 22.37 -2.20
N TYR A 58 2.12 21.86 -0.97
CA TYR A 58 2.60 20.52 -0.66
C TYR A 58 1.90 19.42 -1.48
N TYR A 59 0.57 19.44 -1.56
CA TYR A 59 -0.18 18.45 -2.34
C TYR A 59 0.04 18.60 -3.86
N LYS A 60 0.23 19.83 -4.36
CA LYS A 60 0.51 20.08 -5.79
C LYS A 60 1.91 19.68 -6.21
N THR A 61 2.94 19.95 -5.40
CA THR A 61 4.33 19.70 -5.81
C THR A 61 4.79 18.30 -5.42
N GLU A 62 4.67 17.94 -4.14
CA GLU A 62 5.26 16.70 -3.64
C GLU A 62 4.40 15.48 -3.97
N ILE A 63 3.09 15.58 -3.76
CA ILE A 63 2.18 14.43 -3.90
C ILE A 63 1.83 14.15 -5.36
N GLN A 64 1.65 15.17 -6.19
CA GLN A 64 1.36 14.99 -7.62
C GLN A 64 2.55 14.34 -8.36
N ASP A 65 3.77 14.74 -8.03
CA ASP A 65 4.99 14.14 -8.56
C ASP A 65 5.19 12.71 -8.06
N LEU A 66 4.87 12.43 -6.78
CA LEU A 66 4.97 11.10 -6.19
C LEU A 66 4.14 10.08 -6.96
N LYS A 67 2.97 10.46 -7.48
CA LYS A 67 2.11 9.55 -8.27
C LYS A 67 2.84 8.98 -9.49
N LYS A 68 3.70 9.76 -10.13
CA LYS A 68 4.46 9.33 -11.33
C LYS A 68 5.76 8.62 -10.96
N LYS A 69 6.47 9.10 -9.94
CA LYS A 69 7.78 8.60 -9.52
C LYS A 69 7.70 7.31 -8.70
N ASN A 70 6.75 7.24 -7.76
CA ASN A 70 6.57 6.12 -6.84
C ASN A 70 5.09 5.95 -6.43
N PRO A 71 4.28 5.27 -7.27
CA PRO A 71 2.85 5.09 -7.02
C PRO A 71 2.51 4.44 -5.68
N LYS A 72 3.40 3.57 -5.18
CA LYS A 72 3.21 2.88 -3.89
C LYS A 72 3.28 3.86 -2.72
N GLU A 73 4.32 4.70 -2.67
CA GLU A 73 4.43 5.74 -1.64
C GLU A 73 3.28 6.75 -1.72
N TRP A 74 2.86 7.10 -2.94
CA TRP A 74 1.71 7.97 -3.13
C TRP A 74 0.44 7.37 -2.51
N TRP A 75 0.18 6.07 -2.77
CA TRP A 75 -0.98 5.38 -2.21
C TRP A 75 -0.89 5.24 -0.68
N ASP A 76 0.28 4.89 -0.15
CA ASP A 76 0.53 4.85 1.29
C ASP A 76 0.30 6.22 1.95
N PHE A 77 0.68 7.31 1.30
CA PHE A 77 0.44 8.67 1.77
C PHE A 77 -1.05 9.03 1.80
N ILE A 78 -1.81 8.69 0.75
CA ILE A 78 -3.27 8.90 0.71
C ILE A 78 -3.97 8.09 1.81
N ASN A 79 -3.61 6.82 1.99
CA ASN A 79 -4.18 5.97 3.03
C ASN A 79 -3.91 6.51 4.44
N LYS A 80 -2.68 6.99 4.70
CA LYS A 80 -2.37 7.69 5.97
C LYS A 80 -3.26 8.92 6.17
N GLY A 81 -3.50 9.72 5.13
CA GLY A 81 -4.36 10.91 5.18
C GLY A 81 -5.83 10.58 5.44
N LEU A 82 -6.32 9.46 4.93
CA LEU A 82 -7.68 8.95 5.16
C LEU A 82 -7.84 8.24 6.51
N GLY A 83 -6.78 8.13 7.31
CA GLY A 83 -6.80 7.38 8.56
C GLY A 83 -6.93 5.87 8.36
N GLN A 84 -6.76 5.37 7.13
CA GLN A 84 -6.69 3.96 6.81
C GLN A 84 -5.37 3.43 7.38
N LYS A 85 -5.42 2.94 8.62
CA LYS A 85 -4.31 2.17 9.19
C LYS A 85 -4.14 0.93 8.32
N LYS A 86 -2.90 0.46 8.16
CA LYS A 86 -2.67 -0.92 7.72
C LYS A 86 -3.35 -1.80 8.77
N THR A 87 -4.58 -2.19 8.51
CA THR A 87 -5.19 -3.30 9.22
C THR A 87 -4.35 -4.49 8.80
N SER A 88 -3.52 -4.98 9.72
CA SER A 88 -2.99 -6.33 9.62
C SER A 88 -4.20 -7.21 9.30
N GLY A 89 -4.21 -7.81 8.10
CA GLY A 89 -5.36 -8.41 7.42
C GLY A 89 -6.54 -8.64 8.36
N GLY A 90 -7.53 -7.75 8.30
CA GLY A 90 -8.73 -7.88 9.10
C GLY A 90 -9.33 -9.26 8.84
N ARG A 91 -9.50 -10.04 9.91
CA ARG A 91 -10.15 -11.34 9.84
C ARG A 91 -11.55 -11.10 9.27
N ILE A 92 -11.89 -11.79 8.19
CA ILE A 92 -13.21 -11.67 7.59
C ILE A 92 -14.17 -12.29 8.59
N GLN A 93 -14.92 -11.45 9.31
CA GLN A 93 -15.97 -11.91 10.20
C GLN A 93 -17.27 -11.98 9.41
N VAL A 94 -17.85 -13.17 9.34
CA VAL A 94 -19.17 -13.39 8.76
C VAL A 94 -20.12 -13.68 9.92
N GLU A 95 -21.22 -12.95 9.99
CA GLU A 95 -22.19 -13.08 11.08
C GLU A 95 -22.75 -14.51 11.13
N GLY A 96 -22.58 -15.17 12.28
CA GLY A 96 -23.05 -16.55 12.51
C GLY A 96 -22.10 -17.65 12.04
N ILE A 97 -20.87 -17.34 11.60
CA ILE A 97 -19.88 -18.32 11.16
C ILE A 97 -18.65 -18.22 12.06
N GLU A 98 -18.19 -19.35 12.58
CA GLU A 98 -16.94 -19.38 13.35
C GLU A 98 -15.75 -19.02 12.46
N ASP A 99 -14.78 -18.33 13.05
CA ASP A 99 -13.62 -17.76 12.37
C ASP A 99 -12.78 -18.80 11.60
N ASP A 100 -12.83 -20.07 11.99
CA ASP A 100 -12.11 -21.17 11.34
C ASP A 100 -12.89 -21.74 10.13
N ASP A 101 -14.23 -21.61 10.14
CA ASP A 101 -15.12 -22.11 9.09
C ASP A 101 -15.34 -21.11 7.95
N VAL A 102 -15.00 -19.83 8.16
CA VAL A 102 -15.16 -18.77 7.12
C VAL A 102 -14.43 -19.13 5.83
N ALA A 103 -13.25 -19.75 5.93
CA ALA A 103 -12.47 -20.18 4.76
C ALA A 103 -13.19 -21.28 3.98
N ASP A 104 -13.75 -22.26 4.68
CA ASP A 104 -14.46 -23.39 4.07
C ASP A 104 -15.79 -22.96 3.46
N VAL A 105 -16.51 -22.04 4.09
CA VAL A 105 -17.73 -21.45 3.53
C VAL A 105 -17.43 -20.64 2.27
N LEU A 106 -16.37 -19.83 2.28
CA LEU A 106 -15.91 -19.10 1.09
C LEU A 106 -15.52 -20.06 -0.04
N ASN A 107 -14.76 -21.11 0.28
CA ASN A 107 -14.36 -22.12 -0.70
C ASN A 107 -15.58 -22.86 -1.27
N GLY A 108 -16.56 -23.21 -0.41
CA GLY A 108 -17.82 -23.82 -0.81
C GLY A 108 -18.61 -22.92 -1.76
N PHE A 109 -18.77 -21.63 -1.42
CA PHE A 109 -19.45 -20.66 -2.28
C PHE A 109 -18.82 -20.57 -3.67
N PHE A 110 -17.48 -20.51 -3.75
CA PHE A 110 -16.79 -20.51 -5.04
C PHE A 110 -16.92 -21.85 -5.75
N ALA A 111 -16.82 -22.97 -5.07
CA ALA A 111 -17.01 -24.27 -5.69
C ALA A 111 -18.41 -24.38 -6.31
N GLU A 112 -19.45 -24.05 -5.54
CA GLU A 112 -20.85 -24.08 -5.96
C GLU A 112 -21.12 -23.17 -7.16
N THR A 113 -20.69 -21.91 -7.08
CA THR A 113 -20.90 -20.91 -8.16
C THR A 113 -20.27 -21.35 -9.47
N TRP A 114 -19.15 -22.07 -9.41
CA TRP A 114 -18.42 -22.52 -10.60
C TRP A 114 -18.86 -23.91 -11.08
N THR A 115 -19.44 -24.74 -10.23
CA THR A 115 -20.02 -26.04 -10.61
C THR A 115 -21.33 -25.95 -11.40
N SER A 116 -22.11 -24.87 -11.27
CA SER A 116 -23.36 -24.69 -12.04
C SER A 116 -23.13 -24.36 -13.52
N THR A 117 -21.90 -24.08 -13.91
CA THR A 117 -21.56 -23.87 -15.32
C THR A 117 -21.52 -25.22 -16.01
N THR A 118 -22.32 -25.39 -17.06
CA THR A 118 -22.11 -26.49 -18.00
C THR A 118 -20.64 -26.46 -18.41
N PRO A 119 -19.89 -27.56 -18.23
CA PRO A 119 -18.54 -27.65 -18.75
C PRO A 119 -18.63 -27.27 -20.22
N LEU A 120 -17.87 -26.27 -20.65
CA LEU A 120 -17.74 -25.99 -22.07
C LEU A 120 -17.39 -27.32 -22.72
N ALA A 121 -18.23 -27.81 -23.64
CA ALA A 121 -18.10 -29.11 -24.31
C ALA A 121 -16.91 -29.12 -25.30
N ILE A 122 -15.83 -28.45 -24.94
CA ILE A 122 -14.55 -28.38 -25.66
C ILE A 122 -13.70 -29.54 -25.14
N PHE A 123 -14.23 -30.76 -25.14
CA PHE A 123 -13.42 -31.96 -24.96
C PHE A 123 -13.93 -33.07 -25.89
N PRO A 124 -13.04 -33.77 -26.60
CA PRO A 124 -11.58 -33.74 -26.48
C PRO A 124 -10.96 -32.49 -27.11
N LEU A 125 -10.12 -31.79 -26.34
CA LEU A 125 -9.14 -30.86 -26.94
C LEU A 125 -8.36 -31.68 -27.97
N PRO A 126 -8.18 -31.18 -29.21
CA PRO A 126 -7.32 -31.87 -30.16
C PRO A 126 -5.96 -32.04 -29.49
N MET A 127 -5.53 -33.29 -29.26
CA MET A 127 -4.19 -33.55 -28.75
C MET A 127 -3.23 -32.88 -29.71
N SER A 128 -2.54 -31.86 -29.21
CA SER A 128 -1.51 -31.17 -29.97
C SER A 128 -0.47 -32.22 -30.34
N THR A 129 -0.43 -32.62 -31.61
CA THR A 129 0.63 -33.46 -32.18
C THR A 129 1.96 -32.72 -32.30
N ARG A 130 2.04 -31.47 -31.80
CA ARG A 130 3.29 -30.73 -31.73
C ARG A 130 4.26 -31.51 -30.85
N GLN A 131 5.33 -31.99 -31.48
CA GLN A 131 6.52 -32.42 -30.77
C GLN A 131 6.93 -31.27 -29.85
N VAL A 132 6.92 -31.53 -28.55
CA VAL A 132 7.43 -30.59 -27.55
C VAL A 132 8.94 -30.53 -27.79
N GLU A 133 9.42 -29.40 -28.32
CA GLU A 133 10.85 -29.14 -28.33
C GLU A 133 11.34 -29.17 -26.88
N LEU A 134 12.18 -30.15 -26.57
CA LEU A 134 12.80 -30.25 -25.26
C LEU A 134 13.67 -29.02 -25.04
N CYS A 135 13.48 -28.35 -23.91
CA CYS A 135 14.33 -27.22 -23.55
C CYS A 135 15.78 -27.69 -23.34
N SER A 136 16.75 -26.86 -23.70
CA SER A 136 18.15 -27.17 -23.42
C SER A 136 18.42 -27.14 -21.91
N ILE A 137 19.46 -27.85 -21.48
CA ILE A 137 19.90 -27.86 -20.07
C ILE A 137 20.17 -26.42 -19.58
N GLY A 138 20.70 -25.54 -20.44
CA GLY A 138 20.93 -24.13 -20.09
C GLY A 138 19.64 -23.35 -19.81
N GLN A 139 18.61 -23.55 -20.64
CA GLN A 139 17.29 -22.94 -20.43
C GLN A 139 16.64 -23.45 -19.15
N LEU A 140 16.75 -24.75 -18.87
CA LEU A 140 16.25 -25.36 -17.64
C LEU A 140 16.96 -24.77 -16.40
N LYS A 141 18.29 -24.66 -16.43
CA LYS A 141 19.06 -24.04 -15.33
C LYS A 141 18.64 -22.58 -15.10
N GLN A 142 18.44 -21.80 -16.16
CA GLN A 142 17.94 -20.42 -16.01
C GLN A 142 16.54 -20.36 -15.40
N ALA A 143 15.65 -21.28 -15.78
CA ALA A 143 14.30 -21.36 -15.19
C ALA A 143 14.36 -21.68 -13.68
N LEU A 144 15.23 -22.61 -13.26
CA LEU A 144 15.45 -22.96 -11.85
C LEU A 144 16.03 -21.79 -11.03
N ILE A 145 16.94 -20.99 -11.59
CA ILE A 145 17.47 -19.79 -10.90
C ILE A 145 16.35 -18.78 -10.61
N ARG A 146 15.44 -18.60 -11.57
CA ARG A 146 14.33 -17.64 -11.47
C ARG A 146 13.22 -18.11 -10.55
N LEU A 147 13.20 -19.39 -10.16
CA LEU A 147 12.22 -19.89 -9.20
C LEU A 147 12.36 -19.17 -7.85
N SER A 148 11.22 -18.76 -7.29
CA SER A 148 11.19 -18.17 -5.94
C SER A 148 11.04 -19.29 -4.91
N PRO A 149 11.97 -19.46 -3.97
CA PRO A 149 11.92 -20.54 -2.98
C PRO A 149 10.78 -20.39 -1.97
N HIS A 150 10.17 -19.21 -1.88
CA HIS A 150 9.09 -18.89 -0.94
C HIS A 150 7.68 -19.04 -1.54
N LYS A 151 7.57 -19.45 -2.81
CA LYS A 151 6.25 -19.68 -3.41
C LYS A 151 5.63 -20.96 -2.85
N ALA A 152 4.30 -20.93 -2.76
CA ALA A 152 3.51 -22.09 -2.37
C ALA A 152 3.76 -23.26 -3.32
N CYS A 153 3.59 -24.45 -2.76
CA CYS A 153 3.72 -25.70 -3.47
C CYS A 153 2.60 -25.87 -4.50
N GLY A 154 2.91 -26.53 -5.62
CA GLY A 154 1.91 -26.96 -6.58
C GLY A 154 1.09 -28.16 -6.07
N PRO A 155 0.14 -28.65 -6.88
CA PRO A 155 -0.65 -29.86 -6.58
C PRO A 155 0.21 -31.13 -6.51
N ASP A 156 1.45 -31.07 -6.99
CA ASP A 156 2.45 -32.15 -6.96
C ASP A 156 3.14 -32.30 -5.60
N GLY A 157 2.98 -31.36 -4.67
CA GLY A 157 3.63 -31.43 -3.35
C GLY A 157 5.14 -31.13 -3.38
N ILE A 158 5.69 -30.66 -4.50
CA ILE A 158 7.12 -30.34 -4.64
C ILE A 158 7.39 -28.84 -4.39
N PRO A 159 8.12 -28.47 -3.32
CA PRO A 159 8.37 -27.07 -3.02
C PRO A 159 9.48 -26.48 -3.90
N ALA A 160 9.33 -25.19 -4.24
CA ALA A 160 10.23 -24.47 -5.14
C ALA A 160 11.69 -24.39 -4.63
N TRP A 161 11.91 -24.37 -3.31
CA TRP A 161 13.26 -24.34 -2.74
C TRP A 161 14.04 -25.63 -3.04
N LEU A 162 13.35 -26.77 -3.10
CA LEU A 162 13.96 -28.08 -3.37
C LEU A 162 14.45 -28.14 -4.81
N LEU A 163 13.59 -27.75 -5.77
CA LEU A 163 13.96 -27.66 -7.18
C LEU A 163 15.16 -26.72 -7.41
N LYS A 164 15.23 -25.62 -6.66
CA LYS A 164 16.34 -24.66 -6.75
C LYS A 164 17.66 -25.22 -6.20
N SER A 165 17.61 -26.08 -5.19
CA SER A 165 18.81 -26.74 -4.65
C SER A 165 19.44 -27.74 -5.62
N MET A 166 18.61 -28.41 -6.43
CA MET A 166 19.03 -29.42 -7.42
C MET A 166 19.84 -28.85 -8.59
N GLN A 167 19.84 -27.53 -8.76
CA GLN A 167 20.63 -26.85 -9.80
C GLN A 167 22.15 -26.85 -9.53
N LYS A 168 22.57 -27.09 -8.28
CA LYS A 168 23.98 -27.03 -7.86
C LYS A 168 24.76 -28.32 -8.10
N ILE A 169 24.10 -29.37 -8.60
CA ILE A 169 24.68 -30.67 -8.97
C ILE A 169 24.97 -30.66 -10.48
#